data_AF-A0A0G0BNV7-F1
#
_entry.id   AF-A0A0G0BNV7-F1
#
_cell.length_a   1.000
_cell.length_b   1.000
_cell.length_c   1.000
_cell.angle_alpha   90.00
_cell.angle_beta   90.00
_cell.angle_gamma   90.00
#
_symmetry.space_group_name_H-M   'P 1'
#
loop_
_entity.id
_entity.type
_entity.pdbx_description
1 polymer ?
#
loop_
_entity_poly.entity_id
_entity_poly.type
_entity_poly.pdbx_seq_one_letter_code
_entity_poly.pdbx_strand_id
1 'polypeptide(L)'
;MKKYEKIFWLLFIIVISIVFILLGKSIKDRYFSSEKKFQENQTINQFENQPTLNNENVISTEKDTPGEFLNEDDKKEDLFEEKDMQEDLSEENQKPKESFLKIIKDDCENNCKNFSSNKEDLIYCQKVCGIGEFTNINSEEECEDKEGLEEDYCLCDLAISKKNYAICEKIEDFNISKMCQNRITEEIIDNNNN
;
A
#
# COMPACT_ATOMS: atom_id res chain seq x y z
N MET A 1 -44.49 28.86 -38.44
CA MET A 1 -43.24 28.70 -37.66
C MET A 1 -43.31 27.57 -36.64
N LYS A 2 -44.37 27.44 -35.82
CA LYS A 2 -44.52 26.37 -34.79
C LYS A 2 -44.47 24.90 -35.29
N LYS A 3 -44.63 24.63 -36.59
CA LYS A 3 -44.55 23.27 -37.15
C LYS A 3 -43.10 22.77 -37.31
N TYR A 4 -42.15 23.66 -37.56
CA TYR A 4 -40.74 23.29 -37.75
C TYR A 4 -40.00 23.07 -36.43
N GLU A 5 -40.48 23.69 -35.36
CA GLU A 5 -39.91 23.58 -34.01
C GLU A 5 -39.97 22.14 -33.45
N LYS A 6 -41.08 21.44 -33.71
CA LYS A 6 -41.24 20.02 -33.31
C LYS A 6 -40.34 19.08 -34.11
N ILE A 7 -40.13 19.38 -35.39
CA ILE A 7 -39.28 18.58 -36.28
C ILE A 7 -37.82 18.75 -35.88
N PHE A 8 -37.40 19.98 -35.55
CA PHE A 8 -36.05 20.25 -35.08
C PHE A 8 -35.72 19.51 -33.77
N TRP A 9 -36.65 19.52 -32.80
CA TRP A 9 -36.47 18.79 -31.54
C TRP A 9 -36.36 17.27 -31.72
N LEU A 10 -37.16 16.69 -32.62
CA LEU A 10 -37.07 15.26 -32.96
C LEU A 10 -35.70 14.89 -33.54
N LEU A 11 -35.18 15.71 -34.45
CA LEU A 11 -33.85 15.48 -35.03
C LEU A 11 -32.74 15.63 -33.99
N PHE A 12 -32.86 16.60 -33.07
CA PHE A 12 -31.88 16.82 -32.01
C PHE A 12 -31.76 15.63 -31.06
N ILE A 13 -32.88 15.03 -30.65
CA ILE A 13 -32.89 13.84 -29.78
C ILE A 13 -32.21 12.65 -30.49
N ILE A 14 -32.50 12.43 -31.78
CA ILE A 14 -31.90 11.34 -32.56
C ILE A 14 -30.37 11.49 -32.62
N VAL A 15 -29.86 12.71 -32.85
CA VAL A 15 -28.42 12.97 -32.90
C VAL A 15 -27.77 12.71 -31.53
N ILE A 16 -28.38 13.17 -30.44
CA ILE A 16 -27.88 12.92 -29.08
C ILE A 16 -27.82 11.41 -28.78
N SER A 17 -28.86 10.65 -29.12
CA SER A 17 -28.85 9.19 -28.90
C SER A 17 -27.73 8.49 -29.67
N ILE A 18 -27.42 8.91 -30.89
CA ILE A 18 -26.30 8.35 -31.67
C ILE A 18 -24.96 8.67 -30.99
N VAL A 19 -24.78 9.88 -30.47
CA VAL A 19 -23.55 10.27 -29.75
C VAL A 19 -23.36 9.41 -28.49
N PHE A 20 -24.41 9.17 -27.70
CA PHE A 20 -24.32 8.29 -26.52
C PHE A 20 -23.96 6.85 -26.87
N ILE A 21 -24.48 6.29 -27.97
CA ILE A 21 -24.13 4.94 -28.45
C ILE A 21 -22.66 4.86 -28.85
N LEU A 22 -22.13 5.89 -29.50
CA LEU A 22 -20.72 5.93 -29.91
C LEU A 22 -19.77 6.11 -28.71
N LEU A 23 -20.11 6.97 -27.75
CA LEU A 23 -19.30 7.18 -26.55
C LEU A 23 -19.32 5.96 -25.61
N GLY A 24 -20.46 5.28 -25.46
CA GLY A 24 -20.57 4.08 -24.62
C GLY A 24 -19.71 2.91 -25.11
N LYS A 25 -19.40 2.84 -26.41
CA LYS A 25 -18.58 1.77 -26.99
C LYS A 25 -17.09 1.90 -26.64
N SER A 26 -16.58 3.13 -26.50
CA SER A 26 -15.17 3.40 -26.17
C SER A 26 -14.80 3.14 -24.70
N ILE A 27 -15.79 3.12 -23.80
CA ILE A 27 -15.55 2.87 -22.37
C ILE A 27 -15.38 1.37 -22.10
N LYS A 28 -16.03 0.50 -22.88
CA LYS A 28 -16.04 -0.94 -22.60
C LYS A 28 -14.70 -1.64 -22.86
N ASP A 29 -13.89 -1.13 -23.79
CA ASP A 29 -12.60 -1.73 -24.15
C ASP A 29 -11.48 -1.45 -23.12
N ARG A 30 -11.68 -0.50 -22.20
CA ARG A 30 -10.70 -0.20 -21.14
C ARG A 30 -10.92 -0.99 -19.85
N TYR A 31 -12.15 -1.40 -19.56
CA TYR A 31 -12.48 -2.00 -18.26
C TYR A 31 -12.55 -3.54 -18.24
N PHE A 32 -12.61 -4.23 -19.40
CA PHE A 32 -12.81 -5.69 -19.45
C PHE A 32 -11.69 -6.49 -20.13
N SER A 33 -10.53 -5.90 -20.41
CA SER A 33 -9.42 -6.59 -21.11
C SER A 33 -8.36 -7.22 -20.19
N SER A 34 -8.49 -7.14 -18.86
CA SER A 34 -7.44 -7.60 -17.92
C SER A 34 -7.59 -9.03 -17.39
N GLU A 35 -8.72 -9.71 -17.58
CA GLU A 35 -8.95 -11.02 -16.93
C GLU A 35 -8.25 -12.23 -17.56
N LYS A 36 -7.60 -12.11 -18.72
CA LYS A 36 -7.05 -13.30 -19.43
C LYS A 36 -5.55 -13.56 -19.29
N LYS A 37 -4.81 -12.84 -18.45
CA LYS A 37 -3.35 -13.05 -18.32
C LYS A 37 -2.85 -13.45 -16.92
N PHE A 38 -3.72 -13.64 -15.94
CA PHE A 38 -3.27 -13.85 -14.55
C PHE A 38 -3.05 -15.32 -14.13
N GLN A 39 -3.33 -16.31 -14.99
CA GLN A 39 -3.26 -17.73 -14.59
C GLN A 39 -1.93 -18.47 -14.91
N GLU A 40 -0.93 -17.83 -15.52
CA GLU A 40 0.28 -18.56 -15.97
C GLU A 40 1.56 -18.30 -15.14
N ASN A 41 1.56 -17.40 -14.14
CA ASN A 41 2.79 -17.02 -13.41
C ASN A 41 2.76 -17.25 -11.88
N GLN A 42 1.82 -18.03 -11.33
CA GLN A 42 1.77 -18.31 -9.88
C GLN A 42 2.34 -19.68 -9.45
N THR A 43 3.12 -20.35 -10.29
CA THR A 43 3.96 -21.48 -9.84
C THR A 43 5.41 -21.07 -10.04
N ILE A 44 6.25 -21.24 -9.00
CA ILE A 44 7.67 -20.85 -8.89
C ILE A 44 7.85 -19.53 -8.09
N ASN A 45 7.84 -19.66 -6.76
CA ASN A 45 8.86 -19.14 -5.83
C ASN A 45 8.40 -19.32 -4.37
N GLN A 46 8.26 -20.57 -3.96
CA GLN A 46 8.49 -20.98 -2.57
C GLN A 46 9.78 -21.81 -2.62
N PHE A 47 10.92 -21.23 -2.27
CA PHE A 47 12.03 -21.88 -1.57
C PHE A 47 13.22 -20.90 -1.42
N GLU A 48 13.93 -21.05 -0.29
CA GLU A 48 15.22 -20.47 0.08
C GLU A 48 15.28 -18.97 0.41
N ASN A 49 15.29 -18.68 1.71
CA ASN A 49 16.43 -17.99 2.31
C ASN A 49 16.65 -18.51 3.73
N GLN A 50 17.52 -19.52 3.82
CA GLN A 50 18.28 -19.86 5.02
C GLN A 50 19.39 -18.80 5.18
N PRO A 51 19.64 -18.24 6.38
CA PRO A 51 20.84 -17.46 6.62
C PRO A 51 22.05 -18.40 6.80
N THR A 52 22.92 -18.49 5.79
CA THR A 52 24.27 -19.04 5.95
C THR A 52 25.15 -18.01 6.67
N LEU A 53 25.43 -18.31 7.94
CA LEU A 53 26.42 -17.60 8.76
C LEU A 53 27.82 -18.09 8.36
N ASN A 54 28.40 -17.47 7.33
CA ASN A 54 29.82 -17.66 6.98
C ASN A 54 30.67 -16.62 7.69
N ASN A 55 31.23 -17.08 8.80
CA ASN A 55 32.25 -16.42 9.58
C ASN A 55 33.62 -16.79 8.98
N GLU A 56 34.19 -15.93 8.12
CA GLU A 56 35.58 -16.06 7.69
C GLU A 56 36.36 -14.80 8.10
N ASN A 57 36.97 -14.92 9.27
CA ASN A 57 37.92 -14.01 9.84
C ASN A 57 39.30 -14.29 9.22
N VAL A 58 39.78 -13.38 8.36
CA VAL A 58 41.18 -13.34 7.91
C VAL A 58 41.80 -12.05 8.42
N ILE A 59 42.35 -12.11 9.64
CA ILE A 59 43.32 -11.14 10.15
C ILE A 59 44.68 -11.84 10.17
N SER A 60 45.60 -11.34 9.34
CA SER A 60 47.03 -11.69 9.43
C SER A 60 47.72 -10.85 10.51
N THR A 61 48.35 -11.60 11.41
CA THR A 61 49.42 -11.31 12.39
C THR A 61 50.50 -10.34 11.86
N GLU A 62 51.16 -9.46 12.62
CA GLU A 62 52.13 -9.75 13.70
C GLU A 62 52.65 -8.44 14.35
N LYS A 63 52.67 -8.33 15.69
CA LYS A 63 53.89 -8.10 16.50
C LYS A 63 53.62 -8.07 18.02
N ASP A 64 54.03 -9.17 18.64
CA ASP A 64 54.65 -9.37 19.96
C ASP A 64 54.38 -8.39 21.11
N THR A 65 53.71 -8.89 22.16
CA THR A 65 54.12 -8.67 23.57
C THR A 65 53.61 -9.83 24.44
N PRO A 66 54.44 -10.49 25.27
CA PRO A 66 54.01 -11.55 26.18
C PRO A 66 53.50 -10.95 27.50
N GLY A 67 52.25 -11.24 27.83
CA GLY A 67 51.61 -10.86 29.08
C GLY A 67 50.60 -11.93 29.51
N GLU A 68 51.11 -12.90 30.24
CA GLU A 68 50.41 -13.90 31.05
C GLU A 68 49.32 -13.26 31.93
N PHE A 69 48.07 -13.71 31.85
CA PHE A 69 47.15 -13.80 32.99
C PHE A 69 45.92 -14.68 32.65
N LEU A 70 45.75 -15.72 33.46
CA LEU A 70 44.58 -16.58 33.58
C LEU A 70 43.36 -15.77 34.05
N ASN A 71 42.18 -16.09 33.53
CA ASN A 71 40.97 -16.34 34.31
C ASN A 71 39.89 -16.98 33.42
N GLU A 72 39.54 -18.22 33.76
CA GLU A 72 38.22 -18.79 33.54
C GLU A 72 37.20 -17.96 34.31
N ASP A 73 36.06 -17.63 33.70
CA ASP A 73 34.79 -17.59 34.43
C ASP A 73 33.61 -17.60 33.45
N ASP A 74 32.70 -18.53 33.73
CA ASP A 74 31.48 -18.87 33.03
C ASP A 74 30.62 -17.65 32.67
N LYS A 75 30.28 -17.53 31.38
CA LYS A 75 29.13 -16.73 30.94
C LYS A 75 28.17 -17.63 30.17
N LYS A 76 27.13 -18.06 30.88
CA LYS A 76 25.94 -18.73 30.36
C LYS A 76 25.43 -17.99 29.13
N GLU A 77 25.40 -18.68 28.01
CA GLU A 77 24.64 -18.30 26.83
C GLU A 77 23.16 -18.54 27.16
N ASP A 78 22.43 -17.45 27.43
CA ASP A 78 20.97 -17.47 27.44
C ASP A 78 20.51 -17.72 26.00
N LEU A 79 20.22 -18.99 25.72
CA LEU A 79 19.52 -19.50 24.56
C LEU A 79 18.10 -18.90 24.57
N PHE A 80 17.96 -17.69 24.06
CA PHE A 80 16.64 -17.12 23.75
C PHE A 80 16.05 -17.95 22.60
N GLU A 81 15.17 -18.90 22.96
CA GLU A 81 14.22 -19.47 22.02
C GLU A 81 13.36 -18.32 21.49
N GLU A 82 13.65 -17.85 20.27
CA GLU A 82 12.74 -17.06 19.45
C GLU A 82 11.50 -17.93 19.23
N LYS A 83 10.57 -17.80 20.17
CA LYS A 83 9.25 -18.37 20.06
C LYS A 83 8.53 -17.53 19.02
N ASP A 84 8.55 -18.02 17.77
CA ASP A 84 7.74 -17.53 16.67
C ASP A 84 6.35 -17.20 17.19
N MET A 85 6.11 -15.91 17.36
CA MET A 85 4.82 -15.35 17.69
C MET A 85 4.00 -15.55 16.42
N GLN A 86 3.41 -16.73 16.29
CA GLN A 86 2.32 -17.00 15.37
C GLN A 86 1.22 -16.01 15.74
N GLU A 87 1.22 -14.90 15.03
CA GLU A 87 0.17 -13.90 15.01
C GLU A 87 -1.10 -14.66 14.63
N ASP A 88 -1.96 -14.85 15.63
CA ASP A 88 -3.22 -15.56 15.55
C ASP A 88 -4.16 -14.71 14.67
N LEU A 89 -3.95 -14.82 13.36
CA LEU A 89 -4.82 -14.29 12.32
C LEU A 89 -6.14 -15.06 12.41
N SER A 90 -7.03 -14.56 13.27
CA SER A 90 -8.44 -14.88 13.17
C SER A 90 -8.92 -14.43 11.79
N GLU A 91 -8.90 -15.36 10.83
CA GLU A 91 -9.49 -15.24 9.50
C GLU A 91 -11.02 -15.08 9.62
N GLU A 92 -11.45 -13.93 10.13
CA GLU A 92 -12.83 -13.52 10.04
C GLU A 92 -13.08 -13.10 8.59
N ASN A 93 -13.68 -14.01 7.79
CA ASN A 93 -14.48 -13.85 6.55
C ASN A 93 -14.55 -12.46 5.85
N GLN A 94 -13.45 -11.72 5.76
CA GLN A 94 -13.38 -10.45 5.06
C GLN A 94 -13.08 -10.76 3.61
N LYS A 95 -13.99 -10.32 2.73
CA LYS A 95 -13.79 -10.36 1.29
C LYS A 95 -12.40 -9.76 0.99
N PRO A 96 -11.56 -10.42 0.16
CA PRO A 96 -10.22 -9.92 -0.11
C PRO A 96 -10.32 -8.50 -0.67
N LYS A 97 -9.74 -7.54 0.05
CA LYS A 97 -9.62 -6.17 -0.42
C LYS A 97 -8.67 -6.13 -1.59
N GLU A 98 -9.08 -5.45 -2.67
CA GLU A 98 -8.23 -5.28 -3.84
C GLU A 98 -7.30 -4.08 -3.64
N SER A 99 -6.21 -4.03 -4.39
CA SER A 99 -5.31 -2.88 -4.41
C SER A 99 -5.34 -2.27 -5.81
N PHE A 100 -5.37 -0.95 -5.88
CA PHE A 100 -5.36 -0.21 -7.15
C PHE A 100 -4.08 -0.49 -7.95
N LEU A 101 -2.94 -0.46 -7.27
CA LEU A 101 -1.63 -0.70 -7.87
C LEU A 101 -0.75 -1.50 -6.91
N LYS A 102 -0.01 -2.46 -7.47
CA LYS A 102 0.96 -3.23 -6.69
C LYS A 102 2.21 -2.38 -6.48
N ILE A 103 2.41 -1.91 -5.25
CA ILE A 103 3.64 -1.23 -4.81
C ILE A 103 4.52 -2.26 -4.10
N ILE A 104 5.77 -2.41 -4.54
CA ILE A 104 6.76 -3.25 -3.85
C ILE A 104 7.68 -2.39 -2.98
N LYS A 105 8.40 -3.03 -2.05
CA LYS A 105 9.30 -2.34 -1.12
C LYS A 105 10.33 -1.45 -1.85
N ASP A 106 10.91 -1.97 -2.93
CA ASP A 106 11.90 -1.25 -3.74
C ASP A 106 11.35 0.05 -4.34
N ASP A 107 10.04 0.14 -4.56
CA ASP A 107 9.40 1.38 -5.04
C ASP A 107 9.41 2.46 -3.96
N CYS A 108 9.12 2.09 -2.71
CA CYS A 108 9.20 3.03 -1.59
C CYS A 108 10.64 3.45 -1.32
N GLU A 109 11.59 2.50 -1.31
CA GLU A 109 13.02 2.79 -1.11
C GLU A 109 13.58 3.70 -2.22
N ASN A 110 13.05 3.59 -3.45
CA ASN A 110 13.44 4.47 -4.55
C ASN A 110 12.69 5.81 -4.60
N ASN A 111 11.84 6.12 -3.61
CA ASN A 111 10.98 7.31 -3.58
C ASN A 111 10.02 7.40 -4.78
N CYS A 112 9.44 6.27 -5.18
CA CYS A 112 8.44 6.18 -6.25
C CYS A 112 8.91 6.68 -7.63
N LYS A 113 10.22 6.64 -7.90
CA LYS A 113 10.80 7.09 -9.18
C LYS A 113 10.23 6.34 -10.38
N ASN A 114 9.92 5.05 -10.21
CA ASN A 114 9.33 4.22 -11.26
C ASN A 114 7.97 4.74 -11.74
N PHE A 115 7.25 5.48 -10.88
CA PHE A 115 5.93 6.03 -11.18
C PHE A 115 5.97 7.49 -11.63
N SER A 116 7.15 8.10 -11.77
CA SER A 116 7.28 9.54 -12.13
C SER A 116 6.66 9.92 -13.48
N SER A 117 6.38 8.95 -14.34
CA SER A 117 5.77 9.18 -15.66
C SER A 117 4.25 9.36 -15.59
N ASN A 118 3.59 8.90 -14.51
CA ASN A 118 2.16 9.08 -14.29
C ASN A 118 1.93 9.74 -12.93
N LYS A 119 1.31 10.93 -12.94
CA LYS A 119 1.07 11.71 -11.73
C LYS A 119 0.17 10.99 -10.73
N GLU A 120 -0.85 10.26 -11.20
CA GLU A 120 -1.80 9.57 -10.32
C GLU A 120 -1.12 8.38 -9.62
N ASP A 121 -0.36 7.57 -10.37
CA ASP A 121 0.40 6.44 -9.82
C ASP A 121 1.49 6.91 -8.84
N LEU A 122 2.14 8.05 -9.14
CA LEU A 122 3.12 8.66 -8.25
C LEU A 122 2.50 9.06 -6.91
N ILE A 123 1.32 9.70 -6.94
CA ILE A 123 0.60 10.10 -5.73
C ILE A 123 0.20 8.87 -4.93
N TYR A 124 -0.35 7.84 -5.59
CA TYR A 124 -0.72 6.58 -4.94
C TYR A 124 0.48 5.93 -4.26
N CYS A 125 1.60 5.79 -4.97
CA CYS A 125 2.84 5.25 -4.39
C CYS A 125 3.31 6.08 -3.19
N GLN A 126 3.34 7.41 -3.30
CA GLN A 126 3.76 8.28 -2.20
C GLN A 126 2.87 8.14 -0.97
N LYS A 127 1.55 7.99 -1.15
CA LYS A 127 0.62 7.73 -0.05
C LYS A 127 0.88 6.36 0.57
N VAL A 128 0.92 5.28 -0.21
CA VAL A 128 1.19 3.91 0.29
C VAL A 128 2.53 3.80 1.00
N CYS A 129 3.56 4.51 0.53
CA CYS A 129 4.88 4.52 1.15
C CYS A 129 5.01 5.47 2.34
N GLY A 130 3.97 6.26 2.68
CA GLY A 130 4.00 7.23 3.78
C GLY A 130 4.93 8.43 3.55
N ILE A 131 5.28 8.73 2.30
CA ILE A 131 6.21 9.82 1.93
C ILE A 131 5.45 11.15 1.68
N GLY A 132 4.14 11.06 1.45
CA GLY A 132 3.30 12.23 1.16
C GLY A 132 2.95 13.09 2.38
N GLU A 133 2.50 14.31 2.11
CA GLU A 133 1.90 15.17 3.13
C GLU A 133 0.51 14.65 3.53
N PHE A 134 0.19 14.79 4.81
CA PHE A 134 -1.11 14.49 5.38
C PHE A 134 -1.92 15.76 5.51
N THR A 135 -3.19 15.69 5.12
CA THR A 135 -4.11 16.79 5.29
C THR A 135 -4.76 16.66 6.67
N ASN A 136 -4.79 17.73 7.47
CA ASN A 136 -5.54 17.71 8.71
C ASN A 136 -7.04 17.83 8.42
N ILE A 137 -7.74 16.70 8.46
CA ILE A 137 -9.19 16.62 8.26
C ILE A 137 -9.87 16.57 9.63
N ASN A 138 -10.91 17.40 9.79
CA ASN A 138 -11.55 17.60 11.10
C ASN A 138 -12.84 16.78 11.26
N SER A 139 -13.55 16.48 10.16
CA SER A 139 -14.82 15.74 10.19
C SER A 139 -14.88 14.60 9.16
N GLU A 140 -15.74 13.62 9.41
CA GLU A 140 -16.05 12.54 8.43
C GLU A 140 -16.82 13.09 7.23
N GLU A 141 -17.63 14.14 7.43
CA GLU A 141 -18.41 14.82 6.39
C GLU A 141 -17.53 15.36 5.25
N GLU A 142 -16.28 15.76 5.53
CA GLU A 142 -15.32 16.22 4.50
C GLU A 142 -14.88 15.09 3.54
N CYS A 143 -15.07 13.83 3.93
CA CYS A 143 -14.73 12.66 3.13
C CYS A 143 -15.92 12.06 2.38
N GLU A 144 -17.16 12.31 2.83
CA GLU A 144 -18.38 11.74 2.24
C GLU A 144 -18.65 12.23 0.80
N ASP A 145 -18.14 13.41 0.44
CA ASP A 145 -18.29 13.98 -0.92
C ASP A 145 -17.24 13.45 -1.92
N LYS A 146 -16.32 12.57 -1.48
CA LYS A 146 -15.26 11.98 -2.31
C LYS A 146 -15.63 10.56 -2.70
N GLU A 147 -15.00 10.05 -3.76
CA GLU A 147 -15.23 8.68 -4.24
C GLU A 147 -13.91 7.95 -4.53
N GLY A 148 -13.89 6.64 -4.30
CA GLY A 148 -12.78 5.75 -4.65
C GLY A 148 -11.47 6.10 -3.94
N LEU A 149 -10.37 6.20 -4.68
CA LEU A 149 -9.05 6.48 -4.09
C LEU A 149 -9.01 7.81 -3.32
N GLU A 150 -9.75 8.82 -3.77
CA GLU A 150 -9.74 10.12 -3.10
C GLU A 150 -10.45 10.06 -1.74
N GLU A 151 -11.51 9.25 -1.64
CA GLU A 151 -12.18 8.91 -0.39
C GLU A 151 -11.25 8.13 0.53
N ASP A 152 -10.58 7.09 0.01
CA ASP A 152 -9.61 6.28 0.76
C ASP A 152 -8.47 7.13 1.36
N TYR A 153 -7.92 8.08 0.59
CA TYR A 153 -6.91 9.01 1.10
C TYR A 153 -7.47 9.92 2.20
N CYS A 154 -8.70 10.40 2.02
CA CYS A 154 -9.35 11.28 2.99
C CYS A 154 -9.60 10.55 4.32
N LEU A 155 -10.16 9.34 4.24
CA LEU A 155 -10.39 8.47 5.39
C LEU A 155 -9.08 8.11 6.09
N CYS A 156 -8.01 7.86 5.35
CA CYS A 156 -6.68 7.63 5.90
C CYS A 156 -6.16 8.84 6.69
N ASP A 157 -6.16 10.02 6.07
CA ASP A 157 -5.70 11.27 6.69
C ASP A 157 -6.53 11.57 7.97
N LEU A 158 -7.86 11.35 7.92
CA LEU A 158 -8.76 11.49 9.06
C LEU A 158 -8.49 10.46 10.17
N ALA A 159 -8.25 9.21 9.81
CA ALA A 159 -7.97 8.12 10.74
C ALA A 159 -6.67 8.37 11.52
N ILE A 160 -5.64 8.87 10.83
CA ILE A 160 -4.35 9.25 11.43
C ILE A 160 -4.55 10.41 12.40
N SER A 161 -5.21 11.49 11.95
CA SER A 161 -5.53 12.67 12.77
C SER A 161 -6.27 12.29 14.07
N LYS A 162 -7.23 11.36 13.98
CA LYS A 162 -8.01 10.87 15.12
C LYS A 162 -7.40 9.68 15.85
N LYS A 163 -6.29 9.11 15.35
CA LYS A 163 -5.69 7.85 15.80
C LYS A 163 -6.70 6.71 15.94
N ASN A 164 -7.58 6.54 14.94
CA ASN A 164 -8.70 5.60 14.99
C ASN A 164 -8.60 4.51 13.91
N TYR A 165 -8.21 3.30 14.32
CA TYR A 165 -8.08 2.13 13.45
C TYR A 165 -9.38 1.72 12.74
N ALA A 166 -10.53 1.92 13.37
CA ALA A 166 -11.82 1.56 12.79
C ALA A 166 -12.14 2.39 11.53
N ILE A 167 -11.54 3.58 11.38
CA ILE A 167 -11.67 4.37 10.15
C ILE A 167 -10.80 3.77 9.04
N CYS A 168 -9.59 3.28 9.35
CA CYS A 168 -8.74 2.58 8.37
C CYS A 168 -9.41 1.31 7.81
N GLU A 169 -10.27 0.64 8.59
CA GLU A 169 -11.01 -0.55 8.16
C GLU A 169 -12.06 -0.24 7.10
N LYS A 170 -12.59 0.99 7.07
CA LYS A 170 -13.55 1.46 6.07
C LYS A 170 -12.91 1.68 4.69
N ILE A 171 -11.59 1.87 4.64
CA ILE A 171 -10.83 2.08 3.40
C ILE A 171 -10.93 0.84 2.51
N GLU A 172 -11.29 1.03 1.24
CA GLU A 172 -11.48 -0.06 0.29
C GLU A 172 -10.13 -0.60 -0.23
N ASP A 173 -9.19 0.29 -0.57
CA ASP A 173 -7.85 -0.11 -1.01
C ASP A 173 -7.01 -0.73 0.12
N PHE A 174 -6.57 -1.96 -0.12
CA PHE A 174 -5.81 -2.74 0.86
C PHE A 174 -4.49 -2.07 1.28
N ASN A 175 -3.74 -1.50 0.33
CA ASN A 175 -2.42 -0.94 0.62
C ASN A 175 -2.54 0.35 1.41
N ILE A 176 -3.53 1.19 1.07
CA ILE A 176 -3.83 2.43 1.82
C ILE A 176 -4.32 2.07 3.22
N SER A 177 -5.23 1.09 3.35
CA SER A 177 -5.74 0.62 4.65
C SER A 177 -4.61 0.12 5.56
N LYS A 178 -3.69 -0.69 5.02
CA LYS A 178 -2.52 -1.19 5.75
C LYS A 178 -1.56 -0.05 6.14
N MET A 179 -1.26 0.86 5.23
CA MET A 179 -0.41 2.03 5.52
C MET A 179 -1.02 2.90 6.63
N CYS A 180 -2.34 3.15 6.58
CA CYS A 180 -3.10 3.88 7.58
C CYS A 180 -2.90 3.29 9.00
N GLN A 181 -3.08 1.98 9.15
CA GLN A 181 -2.90 1.29 10.43
C GLN A 181 -1.47 1.36 10.94
N ASN A 182 -0.48 1.13 10.06
CA ASN A 182 0.93 1.24 10.41
C ASN A 182 1.25 2.66 10.90
N ARG A 183 0.74 3.68 10.22
CA ARG A 183 1.01 5.08 10.56
C ARG A 183 0.41 5.48 11.91
N ILE A 184 -0.81 5.05 12.22
CA ILE A 184 -1.40 5.26 13.55
C ILE A 184 -0.54 4.59 14.63
N THR A 185 -0.04 3.38 14.35
CA THR A 185 0.83 2.64 15.28
C THR A 185 2.14 3.41 15.55
N GLU A 186 2.81 3.87 14.49
CA GLU A 186 4.02 4.70 14.59
C GLU A 186 3.76 5.95 15.42
N GLU A 187 2.68 6.69 15.16
CA GLU A 187 2.37 7.90 15.91
C GLU A 187 2.08 7.62 17.39
N ILE A 188 1.43 6.50 17.72
CA ILE A 188 1.19 6.13 19.13
C ILE A 188 2.52 5.82 19.82
N ILE A 189 3.42 5.09 19.16
CA ILE A 189 4.74 4.74 19.71
C ILE A 189 5.59 5.99 19.91
N ASP A 190 5.69 6.86 18.90
CA ASP A 190 6.53 8.06 18.94
C ASP A 190 6.07 9.07 20.00
N ASN A 191 4.76 9.18 20.22
CA ASN A 191 4.22 10.09 21.24
C ASN A 191 4.45 9.61 22.69
N ASN A 192 4.73 8.33 22.91
CA ASN A 192 5.01 7.80 24.26
C ASN A 192 6.48 7.98 24.70
N ASN A 193 7.37 8.36 23.77
CA ASN A 193 8.80 8.54 24.03
C ASN A 193 9.21 10.00 24.27
N ASN A 194 8.25 10.93 24.29
CA ASN A 194 8.44 12.37 24.58
C ASN A 194 7.74 12.76 25.88
#